data_AF-A0A7J7U961-F1
#
_entry.id   AF-A0A7J7U961-F1
#
_cell.length_a   1.000
_cell.length_b   1.000
_cell.length_c   1.000
_cell.angle_alpha   90.00
_cell.angle_beta   90.00
_cell.angle_gamma   90.00
#
_symmetry.space_group_name_H-M   'P 1'
#
loop_
_entity.id
_entity.type
_entity.pdbx_description
1 polymer ?
#
loop_
_entity_poly.entity_id
_entity_poly.type
_entity_poly.pdbx_seq_one_letter_code
_entity_poly.pdbx_strand_id
1 'polypeptide(L)'
;MSRTHLHTPPDLPEGYEQRTTQQGQVYFLHTQTGVSTWHDPRVPRDLSNINCEELGPLPPGWEIRNTATGRVYFVDHNNRTTQFTDPRLSANLHLVLNRQNQLKDQQQQQVVSLCPDDTECLTVPRYKRDLVQKLKILRQELSQQQPQAGHCRIEVSREEIFEESYRQVMKMRPKDLWKRLMIKFRGEEGLDYGGVAREWLYLLSHEMLNPYYGLFQYSRDDIYTLQINPDSAVNPEHLSYFHFVGRIMGMAVFHGHYIDGGFTLPFYKQLLGKSITLDDMELVDPDLHNSLVWILENDITGVLDHTFCVEHNAYGEIIQHELKPNGKSIPVTEENKKEYVRLYVNWRFLRGIEAQFLALQKGFNEVIPQHLLKTFDEKELELIICGLGKIDVNDWKVNTRLKHCTPDSNVVKWFWKAVEFFDEEQRARLLQFVTGSSRVPLQGFKALQGAAGPRLFTIHQIDACTNNLPKAHTCFNRIDIPPYESYEKLYEKLLTAIEETCGFAVE
;
A
#
# COMPACT_ATOMS: atom_id res chain seq x y z
N MET A 1 9.56 60.09 -32.10
CA MET A 1 8.67 59.54 -31.05
C MET A 1 9.26 58.22 -30.58
N SER A 2 10.03 58.23 -29.48
CA SER A 2 10.65 57.04 -28.90
C SER A 2 9.82 56.56 -27.71
N ARG A 3 9.36 55.31 -27.74
CA ARG A 3 8.82 54.62 -26.56
C ARG A 3 9.34 53.18 -26.53
N THR A 4 10.61 53.04 -26.14
CA THR A 4 11.16 51.80 -25.58
C THR A 4 10.93 51.84 -24.06
N HIS A 5 9.78 51.33 -23.60
CA HIS A 5 9.63 50.95 -22.20
C HIS A 5 10.22 49.55 -22.04
N LEU A 6 11.49 49.49 -21.65
CA LEU A 6 12.09 48.28 -21.08
C LEU A 6 11.37 47.98 -19.77
N HIS A 7 10.80 46.78 -19.63
CA HIS A 7 10.30 46.27 -18.36
C HIS A 7 11.45 46.25 -17.34
N THR A 8 11.43 47.16 -16.36
CA THR A 8 12.23 47.05 -15.16
C THR A 8 11.77 45.81 -14.36
N PRO A 9 12.68 44.95 -13.89
CA PRO A 9 12.30 43.81 -13.05
C PRO A 9 11.67 44.34 -11.74
N PRO A 10 10.72 43.60 -11.14
CA PRO A 10 10.11 44.01 -9.89
C PRO A 10 11.16 44.16 -8.78
N ASP A 11 11.06 45.26 -8.04
CA ASP A 11 11.89 45.54 -6.87
C ASP A 11 11.75 44.41 -5.84
N LEU A 12 12.83 44.14 -5.11
CA LEU A 12 12.83 43.13 -4.05
C LEU A 12 11.83 43.52 -2.94
N PRO A 13 11.15 42.56 -2.31
CA PRO A 13 10.30 42.83 -1.15
C PRO A 13 11.08 43.54 -0.04
N GLU A 14 10.40 44.42 0.69
CA GLU A 14 11.00 45.21 1.76
C GLU A 14 11.72 44.31 2.77
N GLY A 15 12.98 44.65 3.08
CA GLY A 15 13.83 43.86 3.96
C GLY A 15 14.67 42.77 3.30
N TYR A 16 14.56 42.54 1.98
CA TYR A 16 15.44 41.61 1.25
C TYR A 16 16.52 42.32 0.45
N GLU A 17 17.76 41.81 0.56
CA GLU A 17 18.91 42.26 -0.22
C GLU A 17 19.46 41.09 -1.04
N GLN A 18 19.59 41.26 -2.36
CA GLN A 18 20.25 40.28 -3.22
C GLN A 18 21.77 40.42 -3.10
N ARG A 19 22.45 39.31 -2.84
CA ARG A 19 23.91 39.22 -2.74
C ARG A 19 24.45 38.08 -3.59
N THR A 20 25.74 38.14 -3.90
CA THR A 20 26.44 37.12 -4.68
C THR A 20 27.61 36.57 -3.87
N THR A 21 27.78 35.26 -3.85
CA THR A 21 28.95 34.62 -3.21
C THR A 21 30.22 34.89 -4.01
N GLN A 22 31.39 34.60 -3.40
CA GLN A 22 32.68 34.68 -4.11
C GLN A 22 32.76 33.74 -5.33
N GLN A 23 31.89 32.72 -5.39
CA GLN A 23 31.79 31.77 -6.50
C GLN A 23 30.74 32.17 -7.56
N GLY A 24 30.13 33.36 -7.43
CA GLY A 24 29.14 33.86 -8.40
C GLY A 24 27.70 33.37 -8.14
N GLN A 25 27.41 32.73 -7.00
CA GLN A 25 26.06 32.23 -6.71
C GLN A 25 25.19 33.32 -6.08
N VAL A 26 23.99 33.53 -6.62
CA VAL A 26 23.04 34.55 -6.13
C VAL A 26 22.23 34.00 -4.96
N TYR A 27 22.15 34.77 -3.87
CA TYR A 27 21.31 34.49 -2.70
C TYR A 27 20.64 35.77 -2.19
N PHE A 28 19.59 35.63 -1.38
CA PHE A 28 18.83 36.74 -0.82
C PHE A 28 18.94 36.73 0.70
N LEU A 29 19.34 37.86 1.28
CA LEU A 29 19.48 38.06 2.72
C LEU A 29 18.31 38.89 3.23
N HIS A 30 17.59 38.38 4.21
CA HIS A 30 16.60 39.18 4.92
C HIS A 30 17.29 40.00 6.02
N THR A 31 17.41 41.31 5.82
CA THR A 31 18.24 42.21 6.65
C THR A 31 17.74 42.34 8.09
N GLN A 32 16.44 42.13 8.34
CA GLN A 32 15.85 42.22 9.68
C GLN A 32 16.02 40.94 10.51
N THR A 33 16.07 39.75 9.89
CA THR A 33 16.17 38.46 10.61
C THR A 33 17.53 37.78 10.47
N GLY A 34 18.38 38.26 9.56
CA GLY A 34 19.68 37.66 9.26
C GLY A 34 19.60 36.33 8.50
N VAL A 35 18.41 35.89 8.10
CA VAL A 35 18.19 34.62 7.39
C VAL A 35 18.51 34.78 5.91
N SER A 36 19.34 33.89 5.36
CA SER A 36 19.66 33.82 3.94
C SER A 36 18.87 32.71 3.23
N THR A 37 18.44 32.95 1.99
CA THR A 37 17.76 31.98 1.14
C THR A 37 18.32 31.99 -0.28
N TRP A 38 18.38 30.83 -0.92
CA TRP A 38 18.73 30.67 -2.33
C TRP A 38 17.53 30.85 -3.27
N HIS A 39 16.32 30.95 -2.69
CA HIS A 39 15.08 31.16 -3.39
C HIS A 39 14.78 32.65 -3.51
N ASP A 40 14.46 33.12 -4.72
CA ASP A 40 14.04 34.50 -4.94
C ASP A 40 12.73 34.82 -4.20
N PRO A 41 12.71 35.80 -3.27
CA PRO A 41 11.52 36.12 -2.49
C PRO A 41 10.40 36.76 -3.32
N ARG A 42 10.67 37.19 -4.57
CA ARG A 42 9.66 37.69 -5.51
C ARG A 42 8.81 36.57 -6.10
N VAL A 43 9.27 35.32 -6.00
CA VAL A 43 8.59 34.15 -6.55
C VAL A 43 7.94 33.36 -5.40
N PRO A 44 6.61 33.15 -5.41
CA PRO A 44 5.94 32.22 -4.51
C PRO A 44 6.58 30.81 -4.53
N ARG A 45 6.78 30.19 -3.36
CA ARG A 45 7.51 28.90 -3.24
C ARG A 45 6.83 27.75 -4.01
N ASP A 46 5.52 27.83 -4.13
CA ASP A 46 4.63 26.96 -4.89
C ASP A 46 4.87 27.01 -6.42
N LEU A 47 5.48 28.08 -6.93
CA LEU A 47 5.81 28.23 -8.36
C LEU A 47 7.21 27.70 -8.72
N SER A 48 8.01 27.31 -7.73
CA SER A 48 9.39 26.81 -7.97
C SER A 48 9.45 25.44 -8.64
N ASN A 49 8.32 24.71 -8.71
CA ASN A 49 8.19 23.39 -9.32
C ASN A 49 7.47 23.40 -10.68
N ILE A 50 7.28 24.56 -11.31
CA ILE A 50 6.65 24.62 -12.64
C ILE A 50 7.57 23.96 -13.68
N ASN A 51 6.96 23.16 -14.57
CA ASN A 51 7.67 22.53 -15.68
C ASN A 51 8.33 23.60 -16.57
N CYS A 52 9.67 23.54 -16.69
CA CYS A 52 10.48 24.53 -17.39
C CYS A 52 10.15 24.66 -18.88
N GLU A 53 9.50 23.65 -19.48
CA GLU A 53 9.10 23.63 -20.89
C GLU A 53 7.89 24.54 -21.19
N GLU A 54 7.06 24.85 -20.19
CA GLU A 54 5.85 25.66 -20.37
C GLU A 54 6.09 27.18 -20.33
N LEU A 55 7.31 27.61 -19.93
CA LEU A 55 7.68 29.02 -19.70
C LEU A 55 8.32 29.70 -20.93
N GLY A 56 8.39 29.01 -22.09
CA GLY A 56 9.01 29.54 -23.32
C GLY A 56 10.54 29.52 -23.30
N PRO A 57 11.26 30.06 -24.30
CA PRO A 57 12.72 30.03 -24.33
C PRO A 57 13.35 30.89 -23.20
N LEU A 58 14.55 30.52 -22.75
CA LEU A 58 15.32 31.33 -21.79
C LEU A 58 15.68 32.71 -22.37
N PRO A 59 15.84 33.74 -21.52
CA PRO A 59 16.37 35.02 -21.97
C PRO A 59 17.78 34.89 -22.58
N PRO A 60 18.16 35.78 -23.52
CA PRO A 60 19.50 35.75 -24.12
C PRO A 60 20.62 35.77 -23.07
N GLY A 61 21.58 34.86 -23.21
CA GLY A 61 22.71 34.73 -22.28
C GLY A 61 22.42 33.88 -21.03
N TRP A 62 21.24 33.24 -20.92
CA TRP A 62 20.94 32.29 -19.87
C TRP A 62 21.05 30.83 -20.34
N GLU A 63 21.57 29.96 -19.49
CA GLU A 63 21.74 28.53 -19.74
C GLU A 63 21.19 27.71 -18.56
N ILE A 64 20.51 26.60 -18.85
CA ILE A 64 20.08 25.63 -17.82
C ILE A 64 21.16 24.57 -17.65
N ARG A 65 21.51 24.27 -16.41
CA ARG A 65 22.43 23.17 -16.06
C ARG A 65 21.89 22.34 -14.91
N ASN A 66 22.43 21.13 -14.78
CA ASN A 66 22.10 20.22 -13.68
C ASN A 66 23.32 20.06 -12.77
N THR A 67 23.08 20.08 -11.46
CA THR A 67 24.08 19.71 -10.45
C THR A 67 24.35 18.20 -10.48
N ALA A 68 25.42 17.75 -9.84
CA ALA A 68 25.74 16.31 -9.74
C ALA A 68 24.64 15.47 -9.06
N THR A 69 23.75 16.11 -8.28
CA THR A 69 22.59 15.49 -7.63
C THR A 69 21.31 15.56 -8.47
N GLY A 70 21.40 16.02 -9.73
CA GLY A 70 20.26 16.12 -10.66
C GLY A 70 19.38 17.36 -10.48
N ARG A 71 19.70 18.26 -9.52
CA ARG A 71 18.94 19.51 -9.32
C ARG A 71 19.28 20.53 -10.40
N VAL A 72 18.25 21.10 -11.01
CA VAL A 72 18.35 22.15 -12.04
C VAL A 72 18.77 23.49 -11.42
N TYR A 73 19.68 24.20 -12.09
CA TYR A 73 20.08 25.58 -11.80
C TYR A 73 20.32 26.35 -13.10
N PHE A 74 20.32 27.67 -13.01
CA PHE A 74 20.40 28.60 -14.15
C PHE A 74 21.70 29.40 -14.08
N VAL A 75 22.36 29.53 -15.23
CA VAL A 75 23.63 30.24 -15.40
C VAL A 75 23.37 31.49 -16.24
N ASP A 76 23.68 32.66 -15.71
CA ASP A 76 23.63 33.94 -16.41
C ASP A 76 25.04 34.29 -16.92
N HIS A 77 25.27 34.15 -18.21
CA HIS A 77 26.54 34.48 -18.85
C HIS A 77 26.78 35.99 -18.98
N ASN A 78 25.73 36.81 -18.87
CA ASN A 78 25.86 38.26 -18.94
C ASN A 78 26.45 38.82 -17.65
N ASN A 79 25.96 38.32 -16.50
CA ASN A 79 26.41 38.75 -15.17
C ASN A 79 27.45 37.81 -14.54
N ARG A 80 27.74 36.68 -15.20
CA ARG A 80 28.63 35.60 -14.70
C ARG A 80 28.18 35.08 -13.34
N THR A 81 26.88 34.89 -13.18
CA THR A 81 26.27 34.41 -11.94
C THR A 81 25.47 33.14 -12.16
N THR A 82 25.17 32.43 -11.07
CA THR A 82 24.32 31.24 -11.09
C THR A 82 23.25 31.33 -10.01
N GLN A 83 22.05 30.81 -10.28
CA GLN A 83 20.92 30.82 -9.35
C GLN A 83 20.04 29.58 -9.48
N PHE A 84 19.25 29.27 -8.44
CA PHE A 84 18.34 28.12 -8.45
C PHE A 84 16.91 28.47 -8.87
N THR A 85 16.52 29.74 -8.80
CA THR A 85 15.21 30.20 -9.26
C THR A 85 15.28 30.53 -10.75
N ASP A 86 14.29 30.10 -11.52
CA ASP A 86 14.23 30.39 -12.95
C ASP A 86 14.07 31.89 -13.22
N PRO A 87 14.94 32.52 -14.04
CA PRO A 87 14.87 33.96 -14.34
C PRO A 87 13.57 34.39 -15.04
N ARG A 88 12.88 33.44 -15.68
CA ARG A 88 11.60 33.69 -16.36
C ARG A 88 10.46 33.92 -15.36
N LEU A 89 10.56 33.39 -14.13
CA LEU A 89 9.49 33.48 -13.13
C LEU A 89 9.38 34.88 -12.54
N SER A 90 10.50 35.58 -12.32
CA SER A 90 10.50 36.96 -11.82
C SER A 90 10.09 37.97 -12.90
N ALA A 91 10.51 37.75 -14.15
CA ALA A 91 10.21 38.65 -15.27
C ALA A 91 8.77 38.49 -15.79
N ASN A 92 8.26 37.26 -15.79
CA ASN A 92 6.89 36.96 -16.21
C ASN A 92 5.93 36.84 -15.03
N LEU A 93 6.27 37.28 -13.82
CA LEU A 93 5.43 37.12 -12.64
C LEU A 93 4.00 37.62 -12.88
N HIS A 94 3.85 38.76 -13.56
CA HIS A 94 2.54 39.31 -13.93
C HIS A 94 1.80 38.49 -15.00
N LEU A 95 2.52 37.82 -15.92
CA LEU A 95 1.94 36.92 -16.92
C LEU A 95 1.64 35.52 -16.34
N VAL A 96 2.45 35.02 -15.41
CA VAL A 96 2.24 33.75 -14.70
C VAL A 96 1.10 33.91 -13.70
N LEU A 97 1.04 35.03 -12.97
CA LEU A 97 -0.09 35.38 -12.11
C LEU A 97 -1.33 35.76 -12.92
N ASN A 98 -1.23 36.45 -14.07
CA ASN A 98 -2.39 36.66 -14.95
C ASN A 98 -2.82 35.41 -15.69
N ARG A 99 -1.93 34.44 -15.96
CA ARG A 99 -2.30 33.13 -16.51
C ARG A 99 -2.89 32.25 -15.42
N GLN A 100 -2.42 32.34 -14.17
CA GLN A 100 -3.12 31.78 -13.01
C GLN A 100 -4.44 32.50 -12.73
N ASN A 101 -4.55 33.80 -12.96
CA ASN A 101 -5.79 34.55 -12.80
C ASN A 101 -6.73 34.36 -13.99
N GLN A 102 -6.24 34.14 -15.21
CA GLN A 102 -7.03 33.72 -16.37
C GLN A 102 -7.39 32.24 -16.32
N LEU A 103 -6.57 31.39 -15.69
CA LEU A 103 -6.95 30.03 -15.29
C LEU A 103 -7.94 30.08 -14.13
N LYS A 104 -7.86 31.05 -13.21
CA LYS A 104 -8.87 31.31 -12.17
C LYS A 104 -10.12 32.01 -12.71
N ASP A 105 -10.05 32.73 -13.83
CA ASP A 105 -11.17 33.46 -14.46
C ASP A 105 -11.86 32.61 -15.54
N GLN A 106 -11.12 31.74 -16.24
CA GLN A 106 -11.68 30.61 -16.98
C GLN A 106 -12.18 29.51 -16.03
N GLN A 107 -11.60 29.39 -14.81
CA GLN A 107 -12.27 28.70 -13.71
C GLN A 107 -13.47 29.52 -13.22
N GLN A 108 -13.47 30.86 -13.13
CA GLN A 108 -14.61 31.62 -12.59
C GLN A 108 -15.83 31.73 -13.53
N GLN A 109 -15.66 31.57 -14.85
CA GLN A 109 -16.80 31.32 -15.75
C GLN A 109 -17.17 29.84 -15.91
N GLN A 110 -16.46 28.93 -15.22
CA GLN A 110 -16.90 27.56 -14.89
C GLN A 110 -17.26 27.38 -13.39
N VAL A 111 -17.18 28.43 -12.55
CA VAL A 111 -17.49 28.42 -11.10
C VAL A 111 -18.87 29.06 -10.82
N VAL A 112 -19.81 28.84 -11.74
CA VAL A 112 -21.24 28.81 -11.38
C VAL A 112 -21.70 27.36 -11.41
N SER A 113 -21.04 26.44 -10.68
CA SER A 113 -21.63 25.15 -10.29
C SER A 113 -20.82 24.28 -9.28
N LEU A 114 -20.12 24.83 -8.29
CA LEU A 114 -19.49 24.02 -7.24
C LEU A 114 -19.55 24.83 -5.92
N CYS A 115 -20.51 24.67 -5.02
CA CYS A 115 -20.98 23.42 -4.41
C CYS A 115 -22.48 23.16 -4.64
N PRO A 116 -22.88 21.89 -4.71
CA PRO A 116 -23.54 21.28 -3.54
C PRO A 116 -22.77 20.03 -3.10
N ASP A 117 -22.57 19.82 -1.81
CA ASP A 117 -23.41 18.88 -1.05
C ASP A 117 -23.33 17.45 -1.64
N ASP A 118 -22.67 16.53 -0.92
CA ASP A 118 -22.69 15.06 -1.06
C ASP A 118 -22.45 14.39 -2.45
N THR A 119 -22.23 15.11 -3.55
CA THR A 119 -22.38 14.53 -4.91
C THR A 119 -21.05 14.04 -5.54
N GLU A 120 -19.89 14.58 -5.17
CA GLU A 120 -18.57 13.98 -5.53
C GLU A 120 -18.28 12.68 -4.76
N CYS A 121 -19.20 12.27 -3.88
CA CYS A 121 -19.30 10.94 -3.33
C CYS A 121 -20.12 9.96 -4.22
N LEU A 122 -20.47 10.29 -5.49
CA LEU A 122 -21.26 9.41 -6.40
C LEU A 122 -20.61 8.76 -7.69
N THR A 123 -19.54 9.28 -8.32
CA THR A 123 -18.69 8.65 -9.39
C THR A 123 -17.57 7.58 -9.09
N VAL A 124 -16.79 7.64 -8.01
CA VAL A 124 -15.86 6.61 -7.49
C VAL A 124 -16.66 5.42 -6.92
N PRO A 125 -16.22 4.15 -7.04
CA PRO A 125 -16.95 3.03 -6.44
C PRO A 125 -17.20 3.25 -4.95
N ARG A 126 -18.39 2.89 -4.45
CA ARG A 126 -18.85 3.20 -3.08
C ARG A 126 -17.83 2.80 -2.01
N TYR A 127 -17.19 1.64 -2.18
CA TYR A 127 -16.16 1.14 -1.28
C TYR A 127 -14.87 1.99 -1.28
N LYS A 128 -14.47 2.61 -2.41
CA LYS A 128 -13.25 3.45 -2.48
C LYS A 128 -13.45 4.72 -1.69
N ARG A 129 -14.64 5.31 -1.84
CA ARG A 129 -15.04 6.48 -1.08
C ARG A 129 -15.11 6.20 0.39
N ASP A 130 -15.69 5.06 0.73
CA ASP A 130 -15.75 4.59 2.10
C ASP A 130 -14.32 4.43 2.66
N LEU A 131 -13.41 3.76 1.94
CA LEU A 131 -12.02 3.58 2.36
C LEU A 131 -11.24 4.91 2.48
N VAL A 132 -11.33 5.80 1.49
CA VAL A 132 -10.67 7.12 1.51
C VAL A 132 -11.20 7.98 2.66
N GLN A 133 -12.51 7.94 2.90
CA GLN A 133 -13.14 8.65 4.02
C GLN A 133 -12.70 8.05 5.36
N LYS A 134 -12.73 6.72 5.52
CA LYS A 134 -12.23 6.02 6.71
C LYS A 134 -10.75 6.35 6.96
N LEU A 135 -9.91 6.37 5.92
CA LEU A 135 -8.50 6.74 6.01
C LEU A 135 -8.29 8.20 6.43
N LYS A 136 -9.12 9.12 5.93
CA LYS A 136 -9.07 10.52 6.32
C LYS A 136 -9.40 10.69 7.80
N ILE A 137 -10.44 10.00 8.27
CA ILE A 137 -10.83 9.99 9.70
C ILE A 137 -9.70 9.38 10.53
N LEU A 138 -9.17 8.22 10.14
CA LEU A 138 -8.07 7.56 10.84
C LEU A 138 -6.85 8.48 10.96
N ARG A 139 -6.40 9.11 9.86
CA ARG A 139 -5.28 10.05 9.87
C ARG A 139 -5.53 11.27 10.75
N GLN A 140 -6.75 11.79 10.73
CA GLN A 140 -7.13 12.92 11.58
C GLN A 140 -7.03 12.53 13.07
N GLU A 141 -7.58 11.39 13.47
CA GLU A 141 -7.50 10.89 14.85
C GLU A 141 -6.06 10.64 15.30
N LEU A 142 -5.25 9.99 14.46
CA LEU A 142 -3.83 9.72 14.76
C LEU A 142 -3.02 11.02 14.87
N SER A 143 -3.28 12.00 14.00
CA SER A 143 -2.60 13.31 14.05
C SER A 143 -2.93 14.11 15.31
N GLN A 144 -4.13 13.95 15.86
CA GLN A 144 -4.51 14.57 17.14
C GLN A 144 -3.76 13.92 18.32
N GLN A 145 -3.45 12.62 18.22
CA GLN A 145 -2.69 11.90 19.24
C GLN A 145 -1.17 12.16 19.13
N GLN A 146 -0.70 12.64 17.98
CA GLN A 146 0.72 12.92 17.75
C GLN A 146 1.19 14.11 18.62
N PRO A 147 2.22 13.92 19.48
CA PRO A 147 2.78 15.02 20.26
C PRO A 147 3.37 16.12 19.38
N GLN A 148 3.06 17.38 19.68
CA GLN A 148 3.53 18.56 18.94
C GLN A 148 5.04 18.84 19.10
N ALA A 149 5.67 18.24 20.12
CA ALA A 149 7.06 18.46 20.45
C ALA A 149 7.82 17.14 20.63
N GLY A 150 9.09 17.16 20.20
CA GLY A 150 9.99 16.02 20.30
C GLY A 150 9.96 15.10 19.08
N HIS A 151 10.90 14.16 19.07
CA HIS A 151 11.17 13.33 17.92
C HIS A 151 11.43 11.89 18.34
N CYS A 152 10.93 10.93 17.57
CA CYS A 152 11.30 9.53 17.66
C CYS A 152 12.56 9.35 16.81
N ARG A 153 13.73 9.36 17.44
CA ARG A 153 15.03 9.25 16.74
C ARG A 153 15.50 7.81 16.74
N ILE A 154 15.78 7.27 15.57
CA ILE A 154 16.35 5.94 15.38
C ILE A 154 17.59 6.08 14.51
N GLU A 155 18.74 5.64 15.02
CA GLU A 155 20.02 5.68 14.30
C GLU A 155 20.57 4.28 14.09
N VAL A 156 20.61 3.84 12.84
CA VAL A 156 20.95 2.44 12.46
C VAL A 156 22.00 2.40 11.36
N SER A 157 22.73 1.30 11.29
CA SER A 157 23.54 0.88 10.16
C SER A 157 22.68 0.13 9.13
N ARG A 158 23.15 0.08 7.87
CA ARG A 158 22.44 -0.70 6.84
C ARG A 158 22.68 -2.20 7.00
N GLU A 159 23.86 -2.55 7.52
CA GLU A 159 24.32 -3.93 7.69
C GLU A 159 23.57 -4.67 8.81
N GLU A 160 23.25 -3.98 9.91
CA GLU A 160 22.56 -4.56 11.07
C GLU A 160 21.18 -3.92 11.32
N ILE A 161 20.47 -3.55 10.23
CA ILE A 161 19.22 -2.77 10.32
C ILE A 161 18.18 -3.42 11.23
N PHE A 162 18.03 -4.75 11.19
CA PHE A 162 17.05 -5.49 11.98
C PHE A 162 17.35 -5.41 13.48
N GLU A 163 18.55 -5.86 13.88
CA GLU A 163 18.95 -5.94 15.28
C GLU A 163 19.11 -4.56 15.94
N GLU A 164 19.59 -3.56 15.21
CA GLU A 164 19.72 -2.20 15.74
C GLU A 164 18.38 -1.49 15.87
N SER A 165 17.45 -1.74 14.94
CA SER A 165 16.07 -1.25 15.05
C SER A 165 15.35 -1.91 16.22
N TYR A 166 15.47 -3.23 16.37
CA TYR A 166 14.92 -4.00 17.48
C TYR A 166 15.35 -3.43 18.83
N ARG A 167 16.66 -3.29 19.05
CA ARG A 167 17.24 -2.76 20.30
C ARG A 167 16.74 -1.36 20.64
N GLN A 168 16.50 -0.50 19.66
CA GLN A 168 16.05 0.87 19.89
C GLN A 168 14.54 0.96 20.12
N VAL A 169 13.73 0.38 19.24
CA VAL A 169 12.27 0.45 19.29
C VAL A 169 11.73 -0.25 20.54
N MET A 170 12.31 -1.38 20.95
CA MET A 170 11.85 -2.10 22.14
C MET A 170 12.14 -1.36 23.45
N LYS A 171 13.19 -0.52 23.50
CA LYS A 171 13.49 0.34 24.65
C LYS A 171 12.59 1.57 24.75
N MET A 172 11.94 1.97 23.65
CA MET A 172 11.06 3.13 23.64
C MET A 172 9.71 2.82 24.31
N ARG A 173 9.14 3.83 24.95
CA ARG A 173 7.77 3.77 25.44
C ARG A 173 6.80 4.04 24.28
N PRO A 174 5.56 3.54 24.32
CA PRO A 174 4.59 3.77 23.25
C PRO A 174 4.40 5.24 22.84
N LYS A 175 4.33 6.15 23.81
CA LYS A 175 4.21 7.61 23.55
C LYS A 175 5.40 8.21 22.82
N ASP A 176 6.58 7.59 22.92
CA ASP A 176 7.78 8.04 22.22
C ASP A 176 7.73 7.60 20.73
N LEU A 177 7.04 6.51 20.40
CA LEU A 177 6.82 6.03 19.02
C LEU A 177 5.82 6.89 18.23
N TRP A 178 4.92 7.59 18.93
CA TRP A 178 3.96 8.53 18.33
C TRP A 178 4.57 9.87 17.90
N LYS A 179 5.76 10.21 18.41
CA LYS A 179 6.46 11.46 18.04
C LYS A 179 6.89 11.40 16.58
N ARG A 180 7.13 12.57 15.98
CA ARG A 180 7.63 12.67 14.60
C ARG A 180 8.86 11.78 14.41
N LEU A 181 8.75 10.82 13.50
CA LEU A 181 9.80 9.86 13.17
C LEU A 181 10.97 10.58 12.48
N MET A 182 12.19 10.30 12.95
CA MET A 182 13.43 10.74 12.34
C MET A 182 14.41 9.58 12.32
N ILE A 183 14.67 9.08 11.12
CA ILE A 183 15.64 8.02 10.88
C ILE A 183 16.95 8.59 10.37
N LYS A 184 18.06 8.04 10.87
CA LYS A 184 19.41 8.37 10.41
C LYS A 184 20.20 7.09 10.16
N PHE A 185 20.74 6.95 8.95
CA PHE A 185 21.73 5.92 8.66
C PHE A 185 23.11 6.39 9.10
N ARG A 186 23.86 5.56 9.84
CA ARG A 186 25.21 5.93 10.30
C ARG A 186 26.14 6.13 9.11
N GLY A 187 26.91 7.22 9.14
CA GLY A 187 27.85 7.55 8.06
C GLY A 187 27.22 8.24 6.85
N GLU A 188 25.90 8.47 6.85
CA GLU A 188 25.19 9.13 5.74
C GLU A 188 24.68 10.52 6.16
N GLU A 189 24.91 11.52 5.31
CA GLU A 189 24.32 12.84 5.47
C GLU A 189 22.93 12.87 4.81
N GLY A 190 21.88 12.68 5.61
CA GLY A 190 20.49 12.76 5.19
C GLY A 190 19.68 13.68 6.10
N LEU A 191 19.01 14.68 5.52
CA LEU A 191 17.97 15.45 6.21
C LEU A 191 16.63 14.72 6.02
N ASP A 192 16.09 14.14 7.10
CA ASP A 192 14.88 13.32 7.02
C ASP A 192 13.61 14.18 6.87
N TYR A 193 13.26 14.46 5.61
CA TYR A 193 11.95 14.98 5.21
C TYR A 193 10.92 13.86 4.96
N GLY A 194 11.15 12.64 5.48
CA GLY A 194 10.27 11.47 5.35
C GLY A 194 10.72 10.44 4.32
N GLY A 195 11.74 10.73 3.50
CA GLY A 195 12.31 9.78 2.54
C GLY A 195 13.11 8.66 3.21
N VAL A 196 13.93 9.01 4.21
CA VAL A 196 14.80 8.07 4.93
C VAL A 196 13.95 7.13 5.79
N ALA A 197 12.89 7.64 6.41
CA ALA A 197 11.93 6.84 7.16
C ALA A 197 11.23 5.76 6.31
N ARG A 198 10.86 6.10 5.07
CA ARG A 198 10.27 5.15 4.12
C ARG A 198 11.25 4.05 3.73
N GLU A 199 12.49 4.43 3.42
CA GLU A 199 13.55 3.48 3.06
C GLU A 199 13.88 2.54 4.22
N TRP A 200 13.98 3.06 5.44
CA TRP A 200 14.20 2.26 6.63
C TRP A 200 13.09 1.23 6.86
N LEU A 201 11.82 1.62 6.77
CA LEU A 201 10.70 0.67 6.87
C LEU A 201 10.72 -0.37 5.76
N TYR A 202 11.07 0.04 4.53
CA TYR A 202 11.22 -0.88 3.40
C TYR A 202 12.29 -1.94 3.68
N LEU A 203 13.52 -1.53 4.00
CA LEU A 203 14.63 -2.44 4.30
C LEU A 203 14.35 -3.32 5.53
N LEU A 204 13.82 -2.72 6.60
CA LEU A 204 13.49 -3.45 7.83
C LEU A 204 12.38 -4.47 7.58
N SER A 205 11.39 -4.13 6.76
CA SER A 205 10.30 -5.08 6.43
C SER A 205 10.81 -6.32 5.71
N HIS A 206 11.81 -6.19 4.83
CA HIS A 206 12.42 -7.34 4.17
C HIS A 206 13.14 -8.25 5.17
N GLU A 207 13.90 -7.68 6.09
CA GLU A 207 14.62 -8.46 7.09
C GLU A 207 13.65 -9.12 8.09
N MET A 208 12.70 -8.38 8.65
CA MET A 208 11.80 -8.91 9.70
C MET A 208 10.82 -9.96 9.19
N LEU A 209 10.46 -9.90 7.90
CA LEU A 209 9.52 -10.80 7.25
C LEU A 209 10.21 -11.95 6.50
N ASN A 210 11.55 -11.99 6.53
CA ASN A 210 12.32 -13.03 5.90
C ASN A 210 12.10 -14.38 6.64
N PRO A 211 11.57 -15.42 5.95
CA PRO A 211 11.33 -16.72 6.57
C PRO A 211 12.58 -17.40 7.13
N TYR A 212 13.78 -17.03 6.68
CA TYR A 212 15.04 -17.58 7.20
C TYR A 212 15.26 -17.28 8.69
N TYR A 213 14.67 -16.21 9.24
CA TYR A 213 14.75 -15.93 10.68
C TYR A 213 13.78 -16.78 11.52
N GLY A 214 12.94 -17.59 10.89
CA GLY A 214 12.06 -18.54 11.57
C GLY A 214 10.86 -17.92 12.29
N LEU A 215 10.63 -16.60 12.18
CA LEU A 215 9.45 -15.93 12.74
C LEU A 215 8.21 -16.15 11.87
N PHE A 216 8.37 -16.00 10.56
CA PHE A 216 7.30 -16.20 9.59
C PHE A 216 7.67 -17.34 8.64
N GLN A 217 6.65 -17.91 8.02
CA GLN A 217 6.80 -18.88 6.95
C GLN A 217 5.81 -18.57 5.84
N TYR A 218 6.07 -19.05 4.64
CA TYR A 218 5.08 -18.96 3.57
C TYR A 218 3.86 -19.82 3.91
N SER A 219 2.67 -19.32 3.60
CA SER A 219 1.43 -20.05 3.87
C SER A 219 1.33 -21.33 3.05
N ARG A 220 1.79 -21.25 1.80
CA ARG A 220 1.96 -22.36 0.86
C ARG A 220 3.22 -22.12 0.05
N ASP A 221 3.75 -23.17 -0.58
CA ASP A 221 4.89 -23.06 -1.52
C ASP A 221 4.61 -22.09 -2.68
N ASP A 222 3.32 -21.85 -2.96
CA ASP A 222 2.84 -21.14 -4.13
C ASP A 222 2.14 -19.81 -3.83
N ILE A 223 2.23 -19.29 -2.61
CA ILE A 223 1.70 -17.96 -2.31
C ILE A 223 2.72 -17.29 -1.40
N TYR A 224 3.32 -16.19 -1.88
CA TYR A 224 4.25 -15.37 -1.09
C TYR A 224 3.55 -14.59 0.05
N THR A 225 2.38 -15.04 0.52
CA THR A 225 1.74 -14.55 1.73
C THR A 225 2.35 -15.22 2.94
N LEU A 226 2.60 -14.42 3.95
CA LEU A 226 3.26 -14.85 5.17
C LEU A 226 2.23 -15.25 6.22
N GLN A 227 2.57 -16.29 6.97
CA GLN A 227 1.90 -16.69 8.20
C GLN A 227 2.93 -16.81 9.31
N ILE A 228 2.49 -16.72 10.57
CA ILE A 228 3.36 -16.95 11.72
C ILE A 228 3.86 -18.39 11.67
N ASN A 229 5.16 -18.60 11.86
CA ASN A 229 5.73 -19.92 11.98
C ASN A 229 5.39 -20.52 13.37
N PRO A 230 4.63 -21.63 13.45
CA PRO A 230 4.35 -22.31 14.71
C PRO A 230 5.63 -22.74 15.45
N ASP A 231 6.69 -23.07 14.70
CA ASP A 231 7.97 -23.52 15.22
C ASP A 231 8.94 -22.36 15.53
N SER A 232 8.45 -21.11 15.55
CA SER A 232 9.26 -19.94 15.92
C SER A 232 9.88 -20.03 17.32
N ALA A 233 9.34 -20.88 18.21
CA ALA A 233 9.88 -21.16 19.53
C ALA A 233 11.31 -21.75 19.52
N VAL A 234 11.82 -22.20 18.37
CA VAL A 234 13.25 -22.52 18.17
C VAL A 234 14.15 -21.33 18.56
N ASN A 235 13.66 -20.10 18.39
CA ASN A 235 14.28 -18.91 18.92
C ASN A 235 13.65 -18.56 20.30
N PRO A 236 14.41 -18.61 21.42
CA PRO A 236 13.88 -18.31 22.75
C PRO A 236 13.27 -16.90 22.88
N GLU A 237 13.78 -15.94 22.10
CA GLU A 237 13.34 -14.54 22.13
C GLU A 237 12.23 -14.24 21.10
N HIS A 238 11.69 -15.26 20.42
CA HIS A 238 10.72 -15.07 19.32
C HIS A 238 9.53 -14.19 19.70
N LEU A 239 8.98 -14.33 20.91
CA LEU A 239 7.86 -13.51 21.38
C LEU A 239 8.21 -12.02 21.44
N SER A 240 9.44 -11.68 21.84
CA SER A 240 9.91 -10.30 21.85
C SER A 240 10.06 -9.75 20.42
N TYR A 241 10.53 -10.59 19.49
CA TYR A 241 10.58 -10.22 18.07
C TYR A 241 9.17 -10.01 17.48
N PHE A 242 8.18 -10.85 17.81
CA PHE A 242 6.79 -10.60 17.40
C PHE A 242 6.24 -9.30 17.99
N HIS A 243 6.52 -9.00 19.25
CA HIS A 243 6.16 -7.72 19.89
C HIS A 243 6.78 -6.54 19.13
N PHE A 244 8.06 -6.65 18.76
CA PHE A 244 8.74 -5.67 17.92
C PHE A 244 8.09 -5.50 16.54
N VAL A 245 7.81 -6.60 15.82
CA VAL A 245 7.13 -6.56 14.51
C VAL A 245 5.77 -5.87 14.62
N GLY A 246 5.01 -6.16 15.68
CA GLY A 246 3.75 -5.47 15.98
C GLY A 246 3.93 -3.96 16.11
N ARG A 247 4.94 -3.50 16.85
CA ARG A 247 5.26 -2.06 16.97
C ARG A 247 5.63 -1.44 15.62
N ILE A 248 6.45 -2.11 14.81
CA ILE A 248 6.84 -1.63 13.47
C ILE A 248 5.62 -1.52 12.55
N MET A 249 4.73 -2.52 12.55
CA MET A 249 3.46 -2.49 11.84
C MET A 249 2.59 -1.32 12.27
N GLY A 250 2.46 -1.10 13.58
CA GLY A 250 1.72 0.03 14.10
C GLY A 250 2.35 1.38 13.74
N MET A 251 3.69 1.49 13.77
CA MET A 251 4.42 2.70 13.38
C MET A 251 4.25 3.02 11.91
N ALA A 252 4.27 2.01 11.02
CA ALA A 252 4.02 2.20 9.60
C ALA A 252 2.64 2.83 9.38
N VAL A 253 1.60 2.26 9.99
CA VAL A 253 0.23 2.81 9.91
C VAL A 253 0.15 4.22 10.52
N PHE A 254 0.76 4.43 11.70
CA PHE A 254 0.68 5.70 12.44
C PHE A 254 1.29 6.86 11.65
N HIS A 255 2.47 6.65 11.06
CA HIS A 255 3.21 7.67 10.31
C HIS A 255 2.84 7.73 8.82
N GLY A 256 1.90 6.89 8.36
CA GLY A 256 1.44 6.88 6.97
C GLY A 256 2.49 6.31 6.00
N HIS A 257 3.21 5.29 6.43
CA HIS A 257 4.17 4.52 5.63
C HIS A 257 3.67 3.10 5.41
N TYR A 258 4.36 2.37 4.52
CA TYR A 258 3.98 1.03 4.10
C TYR A 258 5.08 0.02 4.44
N ILE A 259 4.67 -1.21 4.70
CA ILE A 259 5.55 -2.36 4.93
C ILE A 259 5.58 -3.22 3.68
N ASP A 260 6.77 -3.64 3.28
CA ASP A 260 6.91 -4.57 2.17
C ASP A 260 6.84 -6.02 2.64
N GLY A 261 5.62 -6.53 2.68
CA GLY A 261 5.26 -7.93 2.87
C GLY A 261 3.78 -8.05 3.14
N GLY A 262 3.17 -9.12 2.61
CA GLY A 262 1.74 -9.38 2.76
C GLY A 262 1.51 -10.57 3.68
N PHE A 263 0.62 -10.43 4.65
CA PHE A 263 0.14 -11.56 5.44
C PHE A 263 -1.10 -12.18 4.78
N THR A 264 -1.52 -13.34 5.28
CA THR A 264 -2.79 -13.94 4.84
C THR A 264 -3.97 -13.08 5.31
N LEU A 265 -5.09 -13.07 4.56
CA LEU A 265 -6.31 -12.36 4.99
C LEU A 265 -6.78 -12.71 6.42
N PRO A 266 -6.72 -13.99 6.86
CA PRO A 266 -7.10 -14.36 8.22
C PRO A 266 -6.23 -13.69 9.30
N PHE A 267 -4.96 -13.41 9.00
CA PHE A 267 -4.09 -12.66 9.91
C PHE A 267 -4.63 -11.24 10.16
N TYR A 268 -5.03 -10.52 9.10
CA TYR A 268 -5.61 -9.19 9.25
C TYR A 268 -6.97 -9.24 9.95
N LYS A 269 -7.77 -10.28 9.67
CA LYS A 269 -9.06 -10.52 10.33
C LYS A 269 -8.89 -10.71 11.85
N GLN A 270 -7.90 -11.51 12.27
CA GLN A 270 -7.54 -11.66 13.67
C GLN A 270 -7.04 -10.34 14.28
N LEU A 271 -6.25 -9.56 13.53
CA LEU A 271 -5.73 -8.27 14.01
C LEU A 271 -6.86 -7.26 14.25
N LEU A 272 -7.93 -7.30 13.45
CA LEU A 272 -9.17 -6.53 13.67
C LEU A 272 -10.01 -7.04 14.85
N GLY A 273 -9.70 -8.22 15.41
CA GLY A 273 -10.52 -8.88 16.42
C GLY A 273 -11.78 -9.53 15.86
N LYS A 274 -11.82 -9.80 14.55
CA LYS A 274 -12.92 -10.53 13.89
C LYS A 274 -12.69 -12.03 14.00
N SER A 275 -13.76 -12.81 14.06
CA SER A 275 -13.69 -14.28 14.05
C SER A 275 -13.33 -14.80 12.67
N ILE A 276 -12.49 -15.84 12.62
CA ILE A 276 -12.17 -16.58 11.40
C ILE A 276 -13.38 -17.44 11.00
N THR A 277 -13.67 -17.49 9.70
CA THR A 277 -14.78 -18.23 9.10
C THR A 277 -14.28 -19.39 8.26
N LEU A 278 -15.19 -20.27 7.80
CA LEU A 278 -14.82 -21.40 6.96
C LEU A 278 -14.22 -20.95 5.62
N ASP A 279 -14.78 -19.91 5.00
CA ASP A 279 -14.32 -19.37 3.72
C ASP A 279 -12.84 -18.93 3.76
N ASP A 280 -12.36 -18.49 4.92
CA ASP A 280 -10.96 -18.12 5.13
C ASP A 280 -10.01 -19.33 4.94
N MET A 281 -10.52 -20.55 5.14
CA MET A 281 -9.77 -21.80 4.97
C MET A 281 -9.49 -22.10 3.50
N GLU A 282 -10.34 -21.67 2.56
CA GLU A 282 -10.16 -21.97 1.13
C GLU A 282 -8.78 -21.49 0.63
N LEU A 283 -8.35 -20.31 1.09
CA LEU A 283 -7.08 -19.70 0.72
C LEU A 283 -5.86 -20.29 1.44
N VAL A 284 -6.06 -20.99 2.56
CA VAL A 284 -4.97 -21.53 3.40
C VAL A 284 -4.81 -23.03 3.23
N ASP A 285 -5.92 -23.76 3.13
CA ASP A 285 -5.97 -25.23 2.97
C ASP A 285 -7.26 -25.65 2.21
N PRO A 286 -7.23 -25.80 0.87
CA PRO A 286 -8.44 -26.00 0.07
C PRO A 286 -9.03 -27.40 0.29
N ASP A 287 -8.18 -28.39 0.54
CA ASP A 287 -8.60 -29.78 0.75
C ASP A 287 -9.34 -29.92 2.08
N LEU A 288 -8.81 -29.28 3.13
CA LEU A 288 -9.50 -29.19 4.41
C LEU A 288 -10.79 -28.39 4.30
N HIS A 289 -10.78 -27.26 3.58
CA HIS A 289 -11.98 -26.48 3.30
C HIS A 289 -13.08 -27.34 2.67
N ASN A 290 -12.78 -28.04 1.57
CA ASN A 290 -13.73 -28.90 0.88
C ASN A 290 -14.28 -30.00 1.79
N SER A 291 -13.43 -30.58 2.64
CA SER A 291 -13.83 -31.61 3.60
C SER A 291 -14.80 -31.06 4.66
N LEU A 292 -14.54 -29.86 5.18
CA LEU A 292 -15.40 -29.20 6.17
C LEU A 292 -16.71 -28.70 5.56
N VAL A 293 -16.70 -28.22 4.31
CA VAL A 293 -17.92 -27.88 3.55
C VAL A 293 -18.77 -29.13 3.35
N TRP A 294 -18.16 -30.25 2.96
CA TRP A 294 -18.87 -31.51 2.78
C TRP A 294 -19.62 -31.95 4.06
N ILE A 295 -18.98 -31.83 5.23
CA ILE A 295 -19.60 -32.11 6.54
C ILE A 295 -20.84 -31.23 6.77
N LEU A 296 -20.80 -29.97 6.36
CA LEU A 296 -21.93 -29.05 6.56
C LEU A 296 -23.10 -29.34 5.62
N GLU A 297 -22.81 -29.70 4.37
CA GLU A 297 -23.81 -29.85 3.31
C GLU A 297 -24.44 -31.24 3.23
N ASN A 298 -23.78 -32.27 3.75
CA ASN A 298 -24.22 -33.67 3.65
C ASN A 298 -24.69 -34.21 5.00
N ASP A 299 -25.53 -35.25 4.97
CA ASP A 299 -25.91 -36.02 6.16
C ASP A 299 -24.72 -36.87 6.62
N ILE A 300 -24.28 -36.65 7.86
CA ILE A 300 -23.12 -37.34 8.44
C ILE A 300 -23.51 -38.59 9.22
N THR A 301 -24.81 -38.88 9.37
CA THR A 301 -25.34 -39.97 10.20
C THR A 301 -24.84 -41.33 9.71
N GLY A 302 -23.99 -41.99 10.52
CA GLY A 302 -23.41 -43.30 10.18
C GLY A 302 -22.34 -43.27 9.09
N VAL A 303 -21.91 -42.07 8.67
CA VAL A 303 -20.84 -41.87 7.68
C VAL A 303 -19.54 -41.43 8.34
N LEU A 304 -19.61 -40.62 9.41
CA LEU A 304 -18.46 -40.10 10.13
C LEU A 304 -18.54 -40.44 11.63
N ASP A 305 -17.55 -41.20 12.12
CA ASP A 305 -17.35 -41.47 13.55
C ASP A 305 -16.39 -40.44 14.17
N HIS A 306 -16.78 -39.16 14.11
CA HIS A 306 -15.99 -38.07 14.70
C HIS A 306 -16.47 -37.71 16.11
N THR A 307 -15.52 -37.31 16.95
CA THR A 307 -15.78 -36.64 18.23
C THR A 307 -15.27 -35.20 18.13
N PHE A 308 -15.48 -34.37 19.16
CA PHE A 308 -14.91 -33.01 19.22
C PHE A 308 -13.40 -33.02 19.50
N CYS A 309 -12.67 -33.86 18.77
CA CYS A 309 -11.23 -34.02 18.83
C CYS A 309 -10.63 -33.99 17.43
N VAL A 310 -9.41 -33.45 17.37
CA VAL A 310 -8.64 -33.36 16.13
C VAL A 310 -7.29 -34.00 16.36
N GLU A 311 -6.84 -34.73 15.36
CA GLU A 311 -5.51 -35.32 15.33
C GLU A 311 -4.61 -34.42 14.51
N HIS A 312 -3.42 -34.11 15.02
CA HIS A 312 -2.39 -33.49 14.21
C HIS A 312 -1.05 -34.18 14.39
N ASN A 313 -0.35 -34.29 13.28
CA ASN A 313 1.03 -34.73 13.28
C ASN A 313 1.91 -33.56 13.75
N ALA A 314 2.67 -33.77 14.83
CA ALA A 314 3.77 -32.90 15.24
C ALA A 314 5.02 -33.76 15.38
N TYR A 315 6.02 -33.48 14.55
CA TYR A 315 7.32 -34.17 14.58
C TYR A 315 7.24 -35.70 14.43
N GLY A 316 6.23 -36.21 13.71
CA GLY A 316 6.02 -37.64 13.50
C GLY A 316 5.12 -38.31 14.55
N GLU A 317 4.72 -37.60 15.60
CA GLU A 317 3.74 -38.07 16.59
C GLU A 317 2.35 -37.53 16.29
N ILE A 318 1.35 -38.41 16.30
CA ILE A 318 -0.06 -38.02 16.17
C ILE A 318 -0.57 -37.61 17.55
N ILE A 319 -0.76 -36.31 17.75
CA ILE A 319 -1.28 -35.74 18.99
C ILE A 319 -2.77 -35.46 18.82
N GLN A 320 -3.55 -35.94 19.78
CA GLN A 320 -5.00 -35.70 19.82
C GLN A 320 -5.31 -34.47 20.69
N HIS A 321 -6.00 -33.48 20.12
CA HIS A 321 -6.39 -32.25 20.77
C HIS A 321 -7.91 -32.15 20.90
N GLU A 322 -8.42 -31.84 22.10
CA GLU A 322 -9.85 -31.64 22.32
C GLU A 322 -10.25 -30.21 21.90
N LEU A 323 -11.23 -30.08 21.00
CA LEU A 323 -11.71 -28.79 20.52
C LEU A 323 -12.53 -28.02 21.58
N LYS A 324 -13.07 -28.74 22.56
CA LYS A 324 -13.81 -28.20 23.70
C LYS A 324 -13.66 -29.13 24.91
N PRO A 325 -13.99 -28.67 26.14
CA PRO A 325 -13.90 -29.51 27.33
C PRO A 325 -14.69 -30.82 27.18
N ASN A 326 -14.06 -31.96 27.47
CA ASN A 326 -14.61 -33.30 27.29
C ASN A 326 -14.89 -33.67 25.84
N GLY A 327 -14.17 -33.07 24.88
CA GLY A 327 -14.43 -33.22 23.46
C GLY A 327 -14.33 -34.68 22.97
N LYS A 328 -13.50 -35.50 23.62
CA LYS A 328 -13.35 -36.95 23.31
C LYS A 328 -14.63 -37.74 23.51
N SER A 329 -15.48 -37.32 24.44
CA SER A 329 -16.70 -38.02 24.81
C SER A 329 -17.94 -37.48 24.08
N ILE A 330 -17.78 -36.42 23.29
CA ILE A 330 -18.89 -35.74 22.61
C ILE A 330 -18.83 -36.11 21.12
N PRO A 331 -19.77 -36.93 20.62
CA PRO A 331 -19.82 -37.26 19.20
C PRO A 331 -20.29 -36.06 18.38
N VAL A 332 -19.80 -35.98 17.14
CA VAL A 332 -20.29 -35.03 16.14
C VAL A 332 -21.59 -35.57 15.55
N THR A 333 -22.65 -34.78 15.60
CA THR A 333 -24.00 -35.12 15.13
C THR A 333 -24.53 -34.03 14.20
N GLU A 334 -25.62 -34.31 13.48
CA GLU A 334 -26.26 -33.33 12.60
C GLU A 334 -26.62 -32.01 13.30
N GLU A 335 -26.98 -32.07 14.58
CA GLU A 335 -27.33 -30.89 15.38
C GLU A 335 -26.10 -30.04 15.76
N ASN A 336 -24.93 -30.67 15.94
CA ASN A 336 -23.74 -30.01 16.47
C ASN A 336 -22.59 -29.85 15.45
N LYS A 337 -22.73 -30.35 14.22
CA LYS A 337 -21.69 -30.29 13.18
C LYS A 337 -21.23 -28.87 12.85
N LYS A 338 -22.14 -27.88 12.93
CA LYS A 338 -21.80 -26.45 12.78
C LYS A 338 -20.83 -25.96 13.85
N GLU A 339 -21.01 -26.41 15.10
CA GLU A 339 -20.11 -26.08 16.21
C GLU A 339 -18.75 -26.75 16.01
N TYR A 340 -18.74 -28.02 15.62
CA TYR A 340 -17.51 -28.77 15.33
C TYR A 340 -16.67 -28.06 14.27
N VAL A 341 -17.26 -27.73 13.11
CA VAL A 341 -16.54 -27.03 12.03
C VAL A 341 -16.00 -25.68 12.49
N ARG A 342 -16.80 -24.88 13.22
CA ARG A 342 -16.34 -23.58 13.76
C ARG A 342 -15.15 -23.73 14.72
N LEU A 343 -15.17 -24.73 15.60
CA LEU A 343 -14.05 -24.97 16.52
C LEU A 343 -12.81 -25.51 15.80
N TYR A 344 -13.01 -26.39 14.81
CA TYR A 344 -11.94 -26.92 13.98
C TYR A 344 -11.21 -25.79 13.24
N VAL A 345 -11.95 -24.90 12.58
CA VAL A 345 -11.39 -23.74 11.87
C VAL A 345 -10.59 -22.86 12.82
N ASN A 346 -11.17 -22.47 13.97
CA ASN A 346 -10.45 -21.65 14.96
C ASN A 346 -9.15 -22.32 15.43
N TRP A 347 -9.21 -23.61 15.76
CA TRP A 347 -8.03 -24.37 16.17
C TRP A 347 -6.96 -24.42 15.07
N ARG A 348 -7.34 -24.67 13.81
CA ARG A 348 -6.41 -24.77 12.68
C ARG A 348 -5.60 -23.50 12.45
N PHE A 349 -6.20 -22.34 12.73
CA PHE A 349 -5.56 -21.03 12.57
C PHE A 349 -4.82 -20.55 13.82
N LEU A 350 -5.18 -21.01 15.02
CA LEU A 350 -4.53 -20.58 16.27
C LEU A 350 -3.45 -21.54 16.76
N ARG A 351 -3.52 -22.82 16.38
CA ARG A 351 -2.62 -23.87 16.87
C ARG A 351 -1.16 -23.48 16.71
N GLY A 352 -0.46 -23.44 17.83
CA GLY A 352 0.98 -23.20 17.89
C GLY A 352 1.41 -21.75 17.62
N ILE A 353 0.47 -20.82 17.41
CA ILE A 353 0.77 -19.42 17.12
C ILE A 353 0.13 -18.42 18.09
N GLU A 354 -0.66 -18.86 19.07
CA GLU A 354 -1.40 -17.98 19.98
C GLU A 354 -0.51 -16.97 20.71
N ALA A 355 0.57 -17.45 21.33
CA ALA A 355 1.49 -16.59 22.09
C ALA A 355 2.19 -15.57 21.19
N GLN A 356 2.60 -16.01 20.00
CA GLN A 356 3.24 -15.20 18.97
C GLN A 356 2.29 -14.10 18.47
N PHE A 357 1.06 -14.48 18.13
CA PHE A 357 0.04 -13.56 17.64
C PHE A 357 -0.33 -12.54 18.72
N LEU A 358 -0.52 -12.97 19.98
CA LEU A 358 -0.80 -12.06 21.09
C LEU A 358 0.35 -11.07 21.34
N ALA A 359 1.60 -11.51 21.23
CA ALA A 359 2.76 -10.63 21.36
C ALA A 359 2.79 -9.58 20.24
N LEU A 360 2.55 -9.98 19.00
CA LEU A 360 2.43 -9.08 17.85
C LEU A 360 1.28 -8.09 18.01
N GLN A 361 0.09 -8.60 18.31
CA GLN A 361 -1.12 -7.79 18.51
C GLN A 361 -0.92 -6.78 19.63
N LYS A 362 -0.25 -7.15 20.72
CA LYS A 362 0.12 -6.23 21.80
C LYS A 362 0.99 -5.09 21.28
N GLY A 363 2.03 -5.38 20.50
CA GLY A 363 2.91 -4.34 19.93
C GLY A 363 2.19 -3.40 18.99
N PHE A 364 1.33 -3.97 18.15
CA PHE A 364 0.52 -3.20 17.23
C PHE A 364 -0.45 -2.27 17.98
N ASN A 365 -1.13 -2.79 19.00
CA ASN A 365 -2.11 -2.05 19.80
C ASN A 365 -1.51 -1.01 20.75
N GLU A 366 -0.22 -1.12 21.07
CA GLU A 366 0.53 -0.06 21.78
C GLU A 366 0.68 1.20 20.92
N VAL A 367 0.72 1.06 19.59
CA VAL A 367 0.89 2.17 18.66
C VAL A 367 -0.43 2.62 18.04
N ILE A 368 -1.26 1.67 17.60
CA ILE A 368 -2.56 1.91 16.96
C ILE A 368 -3.69 1.45 17.89
N PRO A 369 -4.50 2.37 18.44
CA PRO A 369 -5.64 1.97 19.25
C PRO A 369 -6.67 1.13 18.48
N GLN A 370 -6.97 -0.09 18.97
CA GLN A 370 -7.89 -1.05 18.32
C GLN A 370 -9.25 -0.45 17.92
N HIS A 371 -9.78 0.50 18.70
CA HIS A 371 -11.09 1.10 18.42
C HIS A 371 -11.13 1.90 17.11
N LEU A 372 -9.99 2.44 16.66
CA LEU A 372 -9.87 3.16 15.39
C LEU A 372 -9.95 2.23 14.18
N LEU A 373 -9.72 0.94 14.37
CA LEU A 373 -9.71 -0.05 13.28
C LEU A 373 -11.04 -0.75 13.06
N LYS A 374 -12.02 -0.57 13.97
CA LYS A 374 -13.31 -1.31 13.94
C LYS A 374 -14.11 -1.12 12.65
N THR A 375 -13.93 0.00 11.96
CA THR A 375 -14.66 0.35 10.72
C THR A 375 -14.04 -0.27 9.47
N PHE A 376 -12.84 -0.83 9.56
CA PHE A 376 -12.14 -1.42 8.43
C PHE A 376 -12.41 -2.91 8.32
N ASP A 377 -12.41 -3.42 7.08
CA ASP A 377 -12.29 -4.84 6.82
C ASP A 377 -10.85 -5.31 6.64
N GLU A 378 -10.68 -6.62 6.58
CA GLU A 378 -9.38 -7.31 6.49
C GLU A 378 -8.63 -6.97 5.19
N LYS A 379 -9.34 -6.71 4.09
CA LYS A 379 -8.74 -6.28 2.82
C LYS A 379 -8.33 -4.81 2.87
N GLU A 380 -9.18 -3.97 3.47
CA GLU A 380 -8.86 -2.57 3.73
C GLU A 380 -7.65 -2.43 4.67
N LEU A 381 -7.57 -3.24 5.72
CA LEU A 381 -6.44 -3.24 6.65
C LEU A 381 -5.13 -3.72 5.99
N GLU A 382 -5.21 -4.73 5.12
CA GLU A 382 -4.09 -5.13 4.26
C GLU A 382 -3.57 -3.90 3.50
N LEU A 383 -4.44 -3.20 2.76
CA LEU A 383 -4.05 -2.01 1.98
C LEU A 383 -3.46 -0.88 2.83
N ILE A 384 -3.93 -0.71 4.07
CA ILE A 384 -3.42 0.33 4.99
C ILE A 384 -1.99 0.04 5.42
N ILE A 385 -1.69 -1.23 5.74
CA ILE A 385 -0.37 -1.66 6.24
C ILE A 385 0.62 -1.80 5.09
N CYS A 386 0.17 -2.38 3.99
CA CYS A 386 0.99 -2.81 2.87
C CYS A 386 1.12 -1.75 1.77
N GLY A 387 0.17 -0.82 1.70
CA GLY A 387 0.04 0.12 0.59
C GLY A 387 -0.42 -0.55 -0.70
N LEU A 388 -0.59 0.29 -1.73
CA LEU A 388 -0.78 -0.16 -3.11
C LEU A 388 0.60 -0.31 -3.74
N GLY A 389 0.98 -1.54 -4.08
CA GLY A 389 2.17 -1.77 -4.90
C GLY A 389 1.99 -1.12 -6.27
N LYS A 390 3.04 -0.51 -6.83
CA LYS A 390 3.00 -0.04 -8.21
C LYS A 390 3.04 -1.27 -9.13
N ILE A 391 1.98 -1.49 -9.89
CA ILE A 391 1.90 -2.64 -10.78
C ILE A 391 2.53 -2.26 -12.13
N ASP A 392 3.62 -2.94 -12.49
CA ASP A 392 4.18 -2.83 -13.83
C ASP A 392 3.26 -3.54 -14.84
N VAL A 393 2.44 -2.75 -15.53
CA VAL A 393 1.50 -3.23 -16.54
C VAL A 393 2.24 -3.91 -17.71
N ASN A 394 3.45 -3.45 -18.07
CA ASN A 394 4.21 -4.08 -19.14
C ASN A 394 4.71 -5.46 -18.71
N ASP A 395 5.26 -5.58 -17.51
CA ASP A 395 5.67 -6.88 -16.96
C ASP A 395 4.46 -7.83 -16.85
N TRP A 396 3.30 -7.34 -16.43
CA TRP A 396 2.06 -8.12 -16.38
C TRP A 396 1.68 -8.64 -17.77
N LYS A 397 1.67 -7.76 -18.77
CA LYS A 397 1.29 -8.07 -20.15
C LYS A 397 2.22 -9.09 -20.79
N VAL A 398 3.53 -8.94 -20.59
CA VAL A 398 4.56 -9.86 -21.13
C VAL A 398 4.45 -11.26 -20.53
N ASN A 399 4.12 -11.35 -19.24
CA ASN A 399 4.05 -12.62 -18.52
C ASN A 399 2.62 -13.20 -18.41
N THR A 400 1.71 -12.76 -19.28
CA THR A 400 0.34 -13.28 -19.33
C THR A 400 0.20 -14.40 -20.35
N ARG A 401 -0.35 -15.53 -19.92
CA ARG A 401 -0.74 -16.65 -20.78
C ARG A 401 -2.14 -16.42 -21.37
N LEU A 402 -2.32 -16.77 -22.63
CA LEU A 402 -3.61 -16.70 -23.32
C LEU A 402 -4.16 -18.11 -23.57
N LYS A 403 -5.45 -18.31 -23.33
CA LYS A 403 -6.16 -19.59 -23.55
C LYS A 403 -7.45 -19.34 -24.35
N HIS A 404 -7.62 -20.07 -25.45
CA HIS A 404 -8.72 -19.89 -26.41
C HIS A 404 -8.87 -18.44 -26.94
N CYS A 405 -7.78 -17.67 -26.88
CA CYS A 405 -7.66 -16.35 -27.45
C CYS A 405 -6.20 -16.14 -27.91
N THR A 406 -5.98 -15.09 -28.69
CA THR A 406 -4.68 -14.69 -29.22
C THR A 406 -4.40 -13.24 -28.85
N PRO A 407 -3.14 -12.75 -28.94
CA PRO A 407 -2.85 -11.34 -28.72
C PRO A 407 -3.67 -10.40 -29.62
N ASP A 408 -4.11 -10.91 -30.77
CA ASP A 408 -4.93 -10.16 -31.72
C ASP A 408 -6.42 -10.14 -31.42
N SER A 409 -6.90 -11.02 -30.54
CA SER A 409 -8.30 -11.11 -30.14
C SER A 409 -8.75 -9.81 -29.48
N ASN A 410 -9.94 -9.33 -29.86
CA ASN A 410 -10.53 -8.11 -29.30
C ASN A 410 -10.60 -8.14 -27.78
N VAL A 411 -10.97 -9.29 -27.19
CA VAL A 411 -11.01 -9.49 -25.73
C VAL A 411 -9.66 -9.15 -25.07
N VAL A 412 -8.54 -9.58 -25.66
CA VAL A 412 -7.19 -9.33 -25.12
C VAL A 412 -6.78 -7.87 -25.30
N LYS A 413 -7.02 -7.29 -26.47
CA LYS A 413 -6.74 -5.87 -26.76
C LYS A 413 -7.54 -4.95 -25.84
N TRP A 414 -8.82 -5.23 -25.66
CA TRP A 414 -9.73 -4.46 -24.82
C TRP A 414 -9.43 -4.64 -23.34
N PHE A 415 -9.08 -5.84 -22.89
CA PHE A 415 -8.64 -6.08 -21.51
C PHE A 415 -7.43 -5.22 -21.17
N TRP A 416 -6.35 -5.27 -21.97
CA TRP A 416 -5.16 -4.46 -21.68
C TRP A 416 -5.39 -2.97 -21.82
N LYS A 417 -6.23 -2.54 -22.78
CA LYS A 417 -6.66 -1.14 -22.88
C LYS A 417 -7.38 -0.68 -21.60
N ALA A 418 -8.22 -1.53 -21.01
CA ALA A 418 -8.87 -1.24 -19.73
C ALA A 418 -7.86 -1.16 -18.58
N VAL A 419 -6.94 -2.13 -18.48
CA VAL A 419 -5.90 -2.16 -17.42
C VAL A 419 -4.94 -0.97 -17.50
N GLU A 420 -4.58 -0.54 -18.71
CA GLU A 420 -3.78 0.66 -18.93
C GLU A 420 -4.51 1.93 -18.49
N PHE A 421 -5.85 1.97 -18.63
CA PHE A 421 -6.69 3.09 -18.17
C PHE A 421 -6.97 3.07 -16.67
N PHE A 422 -6.94 1.89 -16.04
CA PHE A 422 -7.17 1.73 -14.61
C PHE A 422 -6.14 2.49 -13.76
N ASP A 423 -6.60 3.04 -12.64
CA ASP A 423 -5.73 3.53 -11.59
C ASP A 423 -5.02 2.37 -10.85
N GLU A 424 -3.97 2.66 -10.08
CA GLU A 424 -3.19 1.63 -9.38
C GLU A 424 -4.04 0.76 -8.45
N GLU A 425 -5.11 1.32 -7.89
CA GLU A 425 -6.00 0.57 -7.01
C GLU A 425 -6.92 -0.38 -7.80
N GLN A 426 -7.48 0.06 -8.93
CA GLN A 426 -8.25 -0.79 -9.83
C GLN A 426 -7.38 -1.93 -10.38
N ARG A 427 -6.10 -1.66 -10.68
CA ARG A 427 -5.12 -2.70 -11.06
C ARG A 427 -4.87 -3.68 -9.92
N ALA A 428 -4.67 -3.20 -8.69
CA ALA A 428 -4.46 -4.04 -7.51
C ALA A 428 -5.68 -4.90 -7.20
N ARG A 429 -6.90 -4.35 -7.36
CA ARG A 429 -8.16 -5.08 -7.18
C ARG A 429 -8.39 -6.12 -8.25
N LEU A 430 -8.08 -5.81 -9.50
CA LEU A 430 -8.11 -6.80 -10.57
C LEU A 430 -7.13 -7.94 -10.29
N LEU A 431 -5.93 -7.61 -9.83
CA LEU A 431 -4.94 -8.61 -9.45
C LEU A 431 -5.44 -9.47 -8.28
N GLN A 432 -6.01 -8.85 -7.24
CA GLN A 432 -6.60 -9.55 -6.10
C GLN A 432 -7.80 -10.41 -6.50
N PHE A 433 -8.66 -9.92 -7.40
CA PHE A 433 -9.79 -10.67 -7.94
C PHE A 433 -9.32 -11.96 -8.63
N VAL A 434 -8.25 -11.88 -9.43
CA VAL A 434 -7.78 -13.01 -10.24
C VAL A 434 -6.81 -13.94 -9.51
N THR A 435 -6.05 -13.44 -8.54
CA THR A 435 -4.95 -14.18 -7.89
C THR A 435 -5.13 -14.35 -6.38
N GLY A 436 -6.07 -13.64 -5.76
CA GLY A 436 -6.23 -13.57 -4.30
C GLY A 436 -5.26 -12.62 -3.61
N SER A 437 -4.29 -12.03 -4.33
CA SER A 437 -3.33 -11.07 -3.78
C SER A 437 -3.35 -9.75 -4.55
N SER A 438 -3.21 -8.64 -3.82
CA SER A 438 -3.04 -7.30 -4.40
C SER A 438 -1.60 -7.03 -4.88
N ARG A 439 -0.68 -8.00 -4.73
CA ARG A 439 0.76 -7.84 -4.90
C ARG A 439 1.33 -8.74 -6.00
N VAL A 440 2.45 -8.27 -6.56
CA VAL A 440 3.26 -9.00 -7.53
C VAL A 440 4.51 -9.52 -6.80
N PRO A 441 4.98 -10.76 -7.06
CA PRO A 441 6.26 -11.24 -6.53
C PRO A 441 7.42 -10.30 -6.86
N LEU A 442 8.48 -10.31 -6.03
CA LEU A 442 9.70 -9.52 -6.26
C LEU A 442 10.31 -9.75 -7.64
N GLN A 443 10.23 -10.97 -8.15
CA GLN A 443 10.73 -11.34 -9.47
C GLN A 443 9.77 -10.97 -10.62
N GLY A 444 8.66 -10.27 -10.33
CA GLY A 444 7.66 -9.86 -11.31
C GLY A 444 6.63 -10.95 -11.63
N PHE A 445 5.79 -10.68 -12.64
CA PHE A 445 4.69 -11.54 -13.04
C PHE A 445 5.13 -12.90 -13.58
N LYS A 446 6.39 -13.04 -14.04
CA LYS A 446 6.98 -14.32 -14.46
C LYS A 446 7.06 -15.35 -13.32
N ALA A 447 7.09 -14.88 -12.08
CA ALA A 447 7.19 -15.70 -10.89
C ALA A 447 5.86 -15.80 -10.15
N LEU A 448 4.74 -15.44 -10.79
CA LEU A 448 3.42 -15.67 -10.21
C LEU A 448 3.24 -17.15 -9.88
N GLN A 449 2.57 -17.38 -8.76
CA GLN A 449 2.36 -18.69 -8.18
C GLN A 449 0.85 -18.89 -7.99
N GLY A 450 0.35 -20.11 -8.23
CA GLY A 450 -1.04 -20.50 -7.96
C GLY A 450 -1.06 -21.79 -7.16
N ALA A 451 -2.20 -22.28 -6.69
CA ALA A 451 -2.29 -23.31 -5.63
C ALA A 451 -1.60 -24.69 -5.83
N ALA A 452 -0.93 -24.93 -6.97
CA ALA A 452 -0.15 -26.16 -7.24
C ALA A 452 1.20 -25.88 -7.93
N GLY A 453 1.77 -24.70 -7.73
CA GLY A 453 3.09 -24.31 -8.25
C GLY A 453 3.14 -22.98 -8.99
N PRO A 454 4.29 -22.70 -9.65
CA PRO A 454 4.47 -21.55 -10.53
C PRO A 454 3.40 -21.50 -11.61
N ARG A 455 2.62 -20.43 -11.63
CA ARG A 455 1.46 -20.28 -12.49
C ARG A 455 1.26 -18.84 -12.93
N LEU A 456 1.48 -18.60 -14.21
CA LEU A 456 1.30 -17.30 -14.83
C LEU A 456 -0.17 -16.85 -14.80
N PHE A 457 -0.34 -15.53 -14.77
CA PHE A 457 -1.63 -14.91 -15.02
C PHE A 457 -2.19 -15.38 -16.37
N THR A 458 -3.45 -15.83 -16.40
CA THR A 458 -4.06 -16.43 -17.59
C THR A 458 -5.36 -15.73 -17.96
N ILE A 459 -5.43 -15.21 -19.19
CA ILE A 459 -6.70 -14.75 -19.78
C ILE A 459 -7.27 -15.90 -20.60
N HIS A 460 -8.52 -16.26 -20.31
CA HIS A 460 -9.21 -17.35 -20.95
C HIS A 460 -10.54 -16.85 -21.54
N GLN A 461 -10.65 -16.87 -22.87
CA GLN A 461 -11.92 -16.56 -23.50
C GLN A 461 -12.82 -17.79 -23.44
N ILE A 462 -13.98 -17.66 -22.80
CA ILE A 462 -14.96 -18.75 -22.67
C ILE A 462 -16.15 -18.54 -23.60
N ASP A 463 -16.77 -19.63 -24.04
CA ASP A 463 -18.04 -19.57 -24.75
C ASP A 463 -19.18 -19.49 -23.73
N ALA A 464 -19.60 -18.27 -23.41
CA ALA A 464 -20.63 -17.99 -22.41
C ALA A 464 -21.44 -16.76 -22.83
N CYS A 465 -22.65 -16.62 -22.26
CA CYS A 465 -23.50 -15.47 -22.51
C CYS A 465 -22.77 -14.17 -22.17
N THR A 466 -22.81 -13.19 -23.09
CA THR A 466 -22.17 -11.89 -22.95
C THR A 466 -22.82 -11.00 -21.88
N ASN A 467 -23.92 -11.44 -21.26
CA ASN A 467 -24.51 -10.77 -20.10
C ASN A 467 -23.82 -11.16 -18.78
N ASN A 468 -23.10 -12.28 -18.75
CA ASN A 468 -22.40 -12.77 -17.57
C ASN A 468 -21.20 -11.86 -17.23
N LEU A 469 -20.88 -11.77 -15.94
CA LEU A 469 -19.66 -11.14 -15.46
C LEU A 469 -18.44 -12.03 -15.74
N PRO A 470 -17.23 -11.46 -15.89
CA PRO A 470 -16.00 -12.23 -15.87
C PRO A 470 -15.88 -13.01 -14.56
N LYS A 471 -15.34 -14.22 -14.61
CA LYS A 471 -15.14 -15.05 -13.42
C LYS A 471 -13.66 -15.30 -13.19
N ALA A 472 -13.22 -15.21 -11.96
CA ALA A 472 -11.85 -15.52 -11.58
C ALA A 472 -11.76 -16.91 -10.94
N HIS A 473 -10.61 -17.55 -11.14
CA HIS A 473 -10.19 -18.76 -10.46
C HIS A 473 -8.83 -18.47 -9.82
N THR A 474 -8.87 -18.01 -8.57
CA THR A 474 -7.69 -17.55 -7.81
C THR A 474 -6.61 -18.62 -7.70
N CYS A 475 -7.00 -19.88 -7.48
CA CYS A 475 -6.07 -21.03 -7.47
C CYS A 475 -5.28 -21.21 -8.78
N PHE A 476 -5.80 -20.68 -9.90
CA PHE A 476 -5.24 -20.86 -11.23
C PHE A 476 -4.65 -19.58 -11.82
N ASN A 477 -4.70 -18.45 -11.09
CA ASN A 477 -4.42 -17.11 -11.60
C ASN A 477 -5.13 -16.83 -12.93
N ARG A 478 -6.36 -17.32 -13.07
CA ARG A 478 -7.09 -17.32 -14.35
C ARG A 478 -8.34 -16.48 -14.27
N ILE A 479 -8.53 -15.62 -15.27
CA ILE A 479 -9.78 -14.91 -15.52
C ILE A 479 -10.45 -15.48 -16.77
N ASP A 480 -11.70 -15.89 -16.62
CA ASP A 480 -12.56 -16.35 -17.69
C ASP A 480 -13.42 -15.16 -18.17
N ILE A 481 -13.24 -14.76 -19.43
CA ILE A 481 -13.88 -13.58 -20.02
C ILE A 481 -14.83 -14.03 -21.15
N PRO A 482 -16.14 -13.72 -21.07
CA PRO A 482 -17.08 -13.91 -22.17
C PRO A 482 -16.69 -13.11 -23.43
N PRO A 483 -17.18 -13.50 -24.63
CA PRO A 483 -16.85 -12.83 -25.88
C PRO A 483 -17.71 -11.57 -26.05
N TYR A 484 -17.47 -10.55 -25.21
CA TYR A 484 -18.21 -9.28 -25.26
C TYR A 484 -18.16 -8.64 -26.65
N GLU A 485 -19.24 -7.93 -27.00
CA GLU A 485 -19.44 -7.37 -28.34
C GLU A 485 -18.71 -6.03 -28.52
N SER A 486 -18.40 -5.33 -27.43
CA SER A 486 -17.73 -4.03 -27.46
C SER A 486 -16.76 -3.82 -26.30
N TYR A 487 -15.88 -2.84 -26.45
CA TYR A 487 -14.94 -2.41 -25.41
C TYR A 487 -15.68 -1.88 -24.17
N GLU A 488 -16.74 -1.10 -24.38
CA GLU A 488 -17.51 -0.45 -23.32
C GLU A 488 -18.16 -1.51 -22.42
N LYS A 489 -18.74 -2.56 -23.03
CA LYS A 489 -19.38 -3.65 -22.29
C LYS A 489 -18.35 -4.49 -21.54
N LEU A 490 -17.18 -4.76 -22.12
CA LEU A 490 -16.08 -5.43 -21.42
C LEU A 490 -15.60 -4.59 -20.24
N TYR A 491 -15.38 -3.29 -20.45
CA TYR A 491 -14.90 -2.36 -19.42
C TYR A 491 -15.88 -2.29 -18.25
N GLU A 492 -17.17 -2.09 -18.53
CA GLU A 492 -18.23 -2.05 -17.52
C GLU A 492 -18.30 -3.36 -16.75
N LYS A 493 -18.40 -4.51 -17.44
CA LYS A 493 -18.52 -5.82 -16.79
C LYS A 493 -17.28 -6.22 -15.99
N LEU A 494 -16.09 -5.87 -16.47
CA LEU A 494 -14.84 -6.09 -15.75
C LEU A 494 -14.75 -5.24 -14.50
N LEU A 495 -15.14 -3.96 -14.60
CA LEU A 495 -15.21 -3.04 -13.48
C LEU A 495 -16.25 -3.53 -12.46
N THR A 496 -17.46 -3.85 -12.88
CA THR A 496 -18.49 -4.44 -12.00
C THR A 496 -17.99 -5.69 -11.27
N ALA A 497 -17.31 -6.62 -11.96
CA ALA A 497 -16.80 -7.83 -11.31
C ALA A 497 -15.75 -7.55 -10.22
N ILE A 498 -14.81 -6.63 -10.45
CA ILE A 498 -13.80 -6.28 -9.43
C ILE A 498 -14.39 -5.46 -8.28
N GLU A 499 -15.55 -4.84 -8.48
CA GLU A 499 -16.26 -4.03 -7.49
C GLU A 499 -17.25 -4.83 -6.64
N GLU A 500 -18.04 -5.72 -7.26
CA GLU A 500 -19.06 -6.55 -6.61
C GLU A 500 -18.46 -7.70 -5.80
N THR A 501 -17.27 -8.20 -6.16
CA THR A 501 -16.59 -9.25 -5.37
C THR A 501 -16.08 -8.75 -4.00
N CYS A 502 -16.35 -7.48 -3.66
CA CYS A 502 -16.13 -6.89 -2.34
C CYS A 502 -17.44 -6.49 -1.62
N GLY A 503 -18.61 -6.82 -2.15
CA GLY A 503 -19.89 -6.49 -1.54
C GLY A 503 -20.97 -7.51 -1.86
N PHE A 504 -21.29 -8.32 -0.86
CA PHE A 504 -22.44 -9.24 -0.78
C PHE A 504 -22.35 -10.55 -1.58
N ALA A 505 -22.43 -11.64 -0.81
CA ALA A 505 -23.22 -12.79 -1.21
C ALA A 505 -24.58 -12.30 -1.72
N VAL A 506 -24.92 -12.64 -2.96
CA VAL A 506 -26.29 -12.56 -3.44
C VAL A 506 -26.69 -13.98 -3.76
N GLU A 507 -27.54 -14.49 -2.87
CA GLU A 507 -28.40 -15.69 -2.89
C GLU A 507 -28.07 -16.88 -3.80
#